data_AF-A0AAD5FIL0-F1
#
_entry.id   AF-A0AAD5FIL0-F1
#
_cell.length_a   1.000
_cell.length_b   1.000
_cell.length_c   1.000
_cell.angle_alpha   90.00
_cell.angle_beta   90.00
_cell.angle_gamma   90.00
#
_symmetry.space_group_name_H-M   'P 1'
#
loop_
_entity.id
_entity.type
_entity.pdbx_description
1 polymer ?
#
loop_
_entity_poly.entity_id
_entity_poly.type
_entity_poly.pdbx_seq_one_letter_code
_entity_poly.pdbx_strand_id
1 'polypeptide(L)' 'MVVVISDDYLDSDACDFQTKFALSLCPGARTKRLIPVVYKSMKRPFPSILRFLTVCDYTRPCTQSWFWIRLAKALSLP' A
#
# COMPACT_ATOMS: atom_id res chain seq x y z
N MET A 1 -5.25 6.66 -3.25
CA MET A 1 -5.69 5.31 -3.65
C MET A 1 -5.11 4.32 -2.67
N VAL A 2 -5.97 3.52 -2.03
CA VAL A 2 -5.54 2.50 -1.05
C VAL A 2 -5.29 1.20 -1.79
N VAL A 3 -4.14 0.58 -1.55
CA VAL A 3 -3.76 -0.70 -2.15
C VAL A 3 -3.61 -1.73 -1.05
N VAL A 4 -4.49 -2.73 -1.04
CA VAL A 4 -4.44 -3.80 -0.05
C VAL A 4 -3.51 -4.89 -0.56
N ILE A 5 -2.31 -4.98 0.02
CA ILE A 5 -1.31 -5.95 -0.38
C ILE A 5 -1.52 -7.24 0.41
N SER A 6 -1.52 -8.32 -0.35
CA SER A 6 -1.81 -9.67 0.12
C SER A 6 -1.19 -10.66 -0.87
N ASP A 7 -0.89 -11.89 -0.46
CA ASP A 7 -0.30 -12.88 -1.39
C ASP A 7 -1.16 -13.08 -2.64
N ASP A 8 -2.50 -13.12 -2.49
CA ASP A 8 -3.45 -13.26 -3.60
C ASP A 8 -3.55 -12.00 -4.46
N TYR A 9 -3.28 -10.84 -3.86
CA TYR A 9 -3.26 -9.58 -4.59
C TYR A 9 -2.12 -9.56 -5.60
N LEU A 10 -0.96 -10.11 -5.25
CA LEU A 10 0.21 -10.18 -6.13
C LEU A 10 -0.03 -11.03 -7.38
N ASP A 11 -0.91 -12.03 -7.31
CA ASP A 11 -1.29 -12.88 -8.44
C ASP A 11 -2.51 -12.36 -9.21
N SER A 12 -3.15 -11.29 -8.72
CA SER A 12 -4.37 -10.74 -9.32
C SER A 12 -4.08 -9.63 -10.34
N ASP A 13 -4.97 -9.49 -11.32
CA ASP A 13 -4.95 -8.39 -12.29
C ASP A 13 -5.03 -6.99 -11.64
N ALA A 14 -5.51 -6.92 -10.40
CA ALA A 14 -5.51 -5.69 -9.63
C ALA A 14 -4.07 -5.18 -9.37
N CYS A 15 -3.11 -6.08 -9.09
CA CYS A 15 -1.72 -5.69 -8.92
C CYS A 15 -1.11 -5.14 -10.22
N ASP A 16 -1.46 -5.72 -11.37
CA ASP A 16 -1.01 -5.26 -12.67
C ASP A 16 -1.54 -3.87 -13.01
N PHE A 17 -2.83 -3.63 -12.81
CA PHE A 17 -3.43 -2.32 -13.00
C PHE A 17 -2.76 -1.26 -12.11
N GLN A 18 -2.56 -1.60 -10.84
CA GLN A 18 -2.01 -0.70 -9.83
C GLN A 18 -0.52 -0.42 -10.07
N THR A 19 0.22 -1.42 -10.55
CA THR A 19 1.63 -1.28 -10.94
C THR A 19 1.75 -0.42 -12.20
N LYS A 20 0.92 -0.64 -13.22
CA LYS A 20 0.86 0.19 -14.43
C LYS A 20 0.46 1.64 -14.10
N PHE A 21 -0.52 1.82 -13.21
CA PHE A 21 -0.91 3.13 -12.71
C PHE A 21 0.24 3.82 -11.97
N ALA A 22 0.91 3.12 -11.04
CA ALA A 22 2.07 3.63 -10.33
C ALA A 22 3.21 4.01 -11.29
N LEU A 23 3.44 3.23 -12.34
CA LEU A 23 4.44 3.51 -13.37
C LEU A 23 4.10 4.74 -14.19
N SER A 24 2.82 4.93 -14.54
CA SER A 24 2.32 6.10 -15.29
C SER A 24 2.46 7.41 -14.51
N LEU A 25 2.50 7.34 -13.17
CA LEU A 25 2.73 8.50 -12.33
C LEU A 25 4.22 8.92 -12.36
N CYS A 26 4.44 10.24 -12.43
CA CYS A 26 5.77 10.83 -12.22
C CYS A 26 6.36 10.36 -10.88
N PRO A 27 7.69 10.12 -10.79
CA PRO A 27 8.32 9.57 -9.58
C PRO A 27 7.94 10.28 -8.27
N GLY A 28 7.78 11.62 -8.30
CA GLY A 28 7.37 12.42 -7.15
C GLY A 28 5.87 12.35 -6.79
N ALA A 29 5.01 11.89 -7.70
CA ALA A 29 3.58 11.70 -7.47
C ALA A 29 3.23 10.31 -6.91
N ARG A 30 4.15 9.33 -7.06
CA ARG A 30 3.97 7.94 -6.60
C ARG A 30 3.79 7.85 -5.09
N THR A 31 4.58 8.60 -4.33
CA THR A 31 4.57 8.62 -2.86
C THR A 31 3.31 9.25 -2.25
N LYS A 32 2.67 10.19 -2.96
CA LYS A 32 1.49 10.89 -2.43
C LYS A 32 0.16 10.21 -2.76
N ARG A 33 0.09 9.42 -3.83
CA ARG A 33 -1.18 8.88 -4.34
C ARG A 33 -1.46 7.42 -4.00
N LEU A 34 -0.45 6.64 -3.63
CA LEU A 34 -0.56 5.21 -3.32
C LEU A 34 -0.28 4.94 -1.84
N ILE A 35 -1.27 4.41 -1.13
CA ILE A 35 -1.17 4.03 0.28
C ILE A 35 -1.27 2.50 0.37
N PRO A 36 -0.13 1.79 0.43
CA PRO A 36 -0.14 0.35 0.60
C PRO A 36 -0.53 -0.04 2.03
N VAL A 37 -1.47 -0.98 2.15
CA VAL A 37 -2.00 -1.54 3.39
C VAL A 37 -1.73 -3.03 3.42
N VAL A 38 -1.14 -3.53 4.50
CA VAL A 38 -0.92 -4.96 4.74
C VAL A 38 -1.82 -5.39 5.88
N TYR A 39 -2.77 -6.28 5.60
CA TYR A 39 -3.70 -6.79 6.63
C TYR A 39 -3.34 -8.19 7.15
N LYS A 40 -2.60 -8.96 6.35
CA LYS A 40 -2.12 -10.30 6.68
C LYS A 40 -0.63 -10.42 6.46
N SER A 41 0.03 -11.27 7.24
CA SER A 41 1.43 -11.59 7.00
C SER A 41 1.57 -12.24 5.63
N MET A 42 2.47 -11.71 4.82
CA MET A 42 2.71 -12.20 3.47
C MET A 42 3.84 -13.23 3.49
N LYS A 43 3.66 -14.31 2.72
CA LYS A 43 4.74 -15.27 2.47
C LYS A 43 5.66 -14.80 1.35
N ARG A 44 5.12 -14.01 0.41
CA ARG A 44 5.86 -13.51 -0.74
C ARG A 44 6.56 -12.19 -0.44
N PRO A 45 7.69 -11.90 -1.13
CA PRO A 45 8.40 -10.66 -0.94
C PRO A 45 7.56 -9.46 -1.37
N PHE A 46 7.74 -8.35 -0.63
CA PHE A 46 7.05 -7.11 -0.93
C PHE A 46 7.49 -6.56 -2.31
N PRO A 47 6.56 -6.04 -3.14
CA PRO A 47 6.89 -5.52 -4.46
C PRO A 47 7.94 -4.41 -4.40
N SER A 48 9.02 -4.55 -5.17
CA SER A 48 10.14 -3.61 -5.17
C SER A 48 9.77 -2.19 -5.62
N ILE A 49 8.72 -2.06 -6.43
CA ILE A 49 8.13 -0.78 -6.89
C ILE A 49 7.45 -0.03 -5.74
N LEU A 50 6.90 -0.75 -4.76
CA LEU A 50 6.20 -0.18 -3.61
C LEU A 50 7.14 0.02 -2.40
N ARG A 51 8.40 -0.43 -2.47
CA ARG A 51 9.34 -0.42 -1.31
C ARG A 51 9.58 0.98 -0.73
N PHE A 52 9.47 2.01 -1.57
CA PHE A 52 9.72 3.40 -1.20
C PHE A 52 8.46 4.10 -0.66
N LEU A 53 7.32 3.41 -0.66
CA LEU A 53 6.05 3.92 -0.15
C LEU A 53 5.91 3.61 1.33
N THR A 54 5.26 4.50 2.06
CA THR A 54 4.92 4.26 3.47
C THR A 54 3.82 3.20 3.57
N VAL A 55 4.16 2.04 4.11
CA VAL A 55 3.23 0.92 4.29
C VAL A 55 2.48 1.04 5.62
N CYS A 56 1.16 0.89 5.56
CA CYS A 56 0.31 0.76 6.74
C CYS A 56 0.15 -0.73 7.07
N ASP A 57 0.85 -1.17 8.11
CA ASP A 57 0.82 -2.56 8.58
C ASP A 57 -0.23 -2.73 9.71
N TYR A 58 -1.27 -3.51 9.43
CA TYR A 58 -2.34 -3.87 10.37
C TYR A 58 -2.06 -5.18 11.13
N THR A 59 -1.04 -5.94 10.73
CA THR A 59 -0.68 -7.21 11.38
C THR A 59 -0.01 -6.99 12.74
N ARG A 60 0.54 -5.80 12.96
CA ARG A 60 1.22 -5.43 14.20
C ARG A 60 0.21 -4.93 15.24
N PRO A 61 0.07 -5.61 16.39
CA PRO A 61 -0.89 -5.22 17.42
C PRO A 61 -0.60 -3.83 17.99
N CYS A 62 0.67 -3.42 18.04
CA CYS A 62 1.08 -2.09 18.53
C CYS A 62 0.57 -0.93 17.66
N THR A 63 0.35 -1.18 16.35
CA THR A 63 -0.11 -0.15 15.42
C THR A 63 -1.61 -0.22 15.14
N GLN A 64 -2.30 -1.31 15.52
CA GLN A 64 -3.74 -1.48 15.28
C GLN A 64 -4.59 -0.38 15.89
N SER A 65 -4.31 0.03 17.13
CA SER A 65 -5.06 1.08 17.83
C SER A 65 -5.02 2.43 17.11
N TRP A 66 -3.94 2.74 16.40
CA TRP A 66 -3.75 3.99 15.65
C TRP A 66 -3.86 3.82 14.13
N PHE A 67 -4.12 2.60 13.66
CA PHE A 67 -4.06 2.26 12.24
C PHE A 67 -5.10 3.05 11.45
N TRP A 68 -6.36 3.01 11.88
CA TRP A 68 -7.46 3.70 11.21
C TRP A 68 -7.29 5.22 11.23
N ILE A 69 -6.77 5.77 12.34
CA ILE A 69 -6.47 7.20 12.47
C ILE A 69 -5.37 7.61 11.48
N ARG A 70 -4.30 6.80 11.37
CA ARG A 70 -3.22 7.03 10.40
C ARG A 70 -3.70 6.92 8.96
N LEU A 71 -4.52 5.91 8.65
CA LEU A 71 -5.08 5.71 7.32
C LEU A 71 -6.00 6.87 6.93
N ALA A 72 -6.91 7.26 7.82
CA ALA A 72 -7.80 8.40 7.61
C ALA A 72 -7.01 9.70 7.39
N LYS A 73 -5.97 9.94 8.20
CA LYS A 73 -5.10 11.10 8.03
C LYS A 73 -4.37 11.08 6.68
N ALA A 74 -3.85 9.93 6.27
CA ALA A 74 -3.19 9.78 4.97
C ALA A 74 -4.16 10.01 3.79
N LEU A 75 -5.43 9.61 3.94
CA LEU A 75 -6.48 9.85 2.94
C LEU A 75 -6.99 11.29 2.91
N SER A 76 -6.91 12.01 4.04
CA SER A 76 -7.31 13.42 4.11
C SER A 76 -6.29 14.40 3.55
N LEU A 77 -5.05 13.95 3.29
CA LEU A 77 -4.01 14.81 2.75
C LEU A 77 -4.19 14.99 1.23
N PRO A 78 -4.09 16.22 0.70
CA PRO A 78 -4.25 16.52 -0.72
C PRO A 78 -3.06 16.08 -1.60
#